data_AF-A0A644V2F9-F1
#
_entry.id   AF-A0A644V2F9-F1
#
_cell.length_a   1.000
_cell.length_b   1.000
_cell.length_c   1.000
_cell.angle_alpha   90.00
_cell.angle_beta   90.00
_cell.angle_gamma   90.00
#
_symmetry.space_group_name_H-M   'P 1'
#
loop_
_entity.id
_entity.type
_entity.pdbx_description
1 polymer ?
#
loop_
_entity_poly.entity_id
_entity_poly.type
_entity_poly.pdbx_seq_one_letter_code
_entity_poly.pdbx_strand_id
1 'polypeptide(L)'
;MVIFTPNQTEFLVFDLEAFVPPADRKKRTGASLAVNAFREGHTLLGGVVYSGLPLTGEVTNDYAHYWMWREGSEKNVVLSLYQVFAEMWARVKDKKMIQADPVVCGVGISTFDMPFLMAKCLQYNAAPPEEIYDTLGKCRIVDLSVAGIGFLQTHNPILHPCSHNQLADALLPAREQKPTGKKVWDMIDAKEYSAVERRCESEVREMVEIADKMLISCQYPRNTV
;
A
#
# COMPACT_ATOMS: atom_id res chain seq x y z
N MET A 1 6.74 1.17 26.33
CA MET A 1 7.71 1.58 25.30
C MET A 1 7.94 0.40 24.37
N VAL A 2 7.79 0.60 23.06
CA VAL A 2 8.04 -0.46 22.05
C VAL A 2 9.53 -0.51 21.76
N ILE A 3 10.09 -1.71 21.62
CA ILE A 3 11.50 -1.93 21.26
C ILE A 3 11.58 -2.24 19.77
N PHE A 4 12.43 -1.51 19.06
CA PHE A 4 12.81 -1.79 17.68
C PHE A 4 14.15 -2.52 17.69
N THR A 5 14.19 -3.70 17.08
CA THR A 5 15.41 -4.51 16.95
C THR A 5 15.77 -4.69 15.49
N PRO A 6 17.07 -4.61 15.12
CA PRO A 6 17.48 -4.62 13.73
C PRO A 6 16.92 -5.78 12.89
N ASN A 7 16.95 -6.99 13.43
CA ASN A 7 16.58 -8.20 12.68
C ASN A 7 15.10 -8.61 12.84
N GLN A 8 14.27 -7.80 13.52
CA GLN A 8 12.85 -8.14 13.75
C GLN A 8 11.91 -6.94 13.61
N THR A 9 12.40 -5.84 13.05
CA THR A 9 11.57 -4.69 12.67
C THR A 9 11.33 -4.78 11.18
N GLU A 10 10.18 -5.29 10.76
CA GLU A 10 9.81 -5.40 9.34
C GLU A 10 8.99 -4.17 8.91
N PHE A 11 9.28 -3.70 7.70
CA PHE A 11 8.55 -2.62 7.07
C PHE A 11 8.22 -3.00 5.63
N LEU A 12 6.96 -2.84 5.25
CA LEU A 12 6.44 -3.17 3.92
C LEU A 12 5.69 -1.97 3.35
N VAL A 13 6.07 -1.52 2.16
CA VAL A 13 5.37 -0.51 1.37
C VAL A 13 4.75 -1.21 0.17
N PHE A 14 3.47 -0.98 -0.08
CA PHE A 14 2.79 -1.57 -1.23
C PHE A 14 1.64 -0.73 -1.74
N ASP A 15 1.24 -1.04 -2.97
CA ASP A 15 0.09 -0.47 -3.65
C ASP A 15 -0.61 -1.58 -4.44
N LEU A 16 -1.93 -1.60 -4.42
CA LEU A 16 -2.75 -2.53 -5.19
C LEU A 16 -3.56 -1.79 -6.25
N GLU A 17 -3.78 -2.49 -7.36
CA GLU A 17 -4.64 -2.01 -8.44
C GLU A 17 -5.83 -2.91 -8.61
N ALA A 18 -7.00 -2.30 -8.85
CA ALA A 18 -8.24 -3.03 -9.04
C ALA A 18 -9.01 -2.57 -10.26
N PHE A 19 -9.65 -3.52 -10.92
CA PHE A 19 -10.53 -3.28 -12.05
C PHE A 19 -11.96 -3.02 -11.57
N VAL A 20 -12.57 -1.99 -12.14
CA VAL A 20 -14.00 -1.70 -11.97
C VAL A 20 -14.71 -1.84 -13.33
N PRO A 21 -15.78 -2.64 -13.42
CA PRO A 21 -16.55 -2.79 -14.65
C PRO A 21 -17.08 -1.44 -15.18
N PRO A 22 -17.12 -1.19 -16.50
CA PRO A 22 -17.57 0.08 -17.07
C PRO A 22 -18.92 0.59 -16.55
N ALA A 23 -19.87 -0.32 -16.32
CA ALA A 23 -21.19 -0.02 -15.77
C ALA A 23 -21.15 0.59 -14.35
N ASP A 24 -20.07 0.34 -13.61
CA ASP A 24 -19.89 0.76 -12.23
C ASP A 24 -18.97 1.98 -12.07
N ARG A 25 -18.10 2.26 -13.05
CA ARG A 25 -17.15 3.39 -13.03
C ARG A 25 -17.82 4.76 -12.88
N LYS A 26 -19.07 4.89 -13.32
CA LYS A 26 -19.86 6.13 -13.30
C LYS A 26 -20.98 6.12 -12.26
N LYS A 27 -21.15 5.03 -11.49
CA LYS A 27 -22.17 4.98 -10.45
C LYS A 27 -21.81 5.99 -9.36
N ARG A 28 -22.69 6.98 -9.16
CA ARG A 28 -22.54 7.97 -8.09
C ARG A 28 -22.90 7.31 -6.76
N THR A 29 -21.92 6.66 -6.13
CA THR A 29 -22.03 6.17 -4.76
C THR A 29 -21.84 7.29 -3.72
N GLY A 30 -21.38 8.47 -4.16
CA GLY A 30 -20.99 9.57 -3.28
C GLY A 30 -19.57 9.44 -2.72
N ALA A 31 -18.91 8.29 -2.91
CA ALA A 31 -17.54 8.03 -2.49
C ALA A 31 -16.56 8.24 -3.66
N SER A 32 -15.33 8.65 -3.35
CA SER A 32 -14.22 8.75 -4.31
C SER A 32 -13.70 7.38 -4.76
N LEU A 33 -13.77 6.38 -3.87
CA LEU A 33 -13.40 5.00 -4.15
C LEU A 33 -14.57 4.26 -4.83
N ALA A 34 -14.38 3.85 -6.08
CA ALA A 34 -15.43 3.17 -6.86
C ALA A 34 -15.48 1.66 -6.66
N VAL A 35 -14.35 1.06 -6.27
CA VAL A 35 -14.17 -0.38 -6.17
C VAL A 35 -14.82 -0.95 -4.91
N ASN A 36 -15.37 -2.17 -4.99
CA ASN A 36 -15.95 -2.90 -3.86
C ASN A 36 -15.63 -4.40 -3.99
N ALA A 37 -14.93 -4.97 -2.99
CA ALA A 37 -14.47 -6.36 -3.03
C ALA A 37 -15.58 -7.40 -3.18
N PHE A 38 -16.80 -7.08 -2.73
CA PHE A 38 -17.94 -8.00 -2.73
C PHE A 38 -18.85 -7.84 -3.93
N ARG A 39 -18.55 -6.90 -4.84
CA ARG A 39 -19.35 -6.70 -6.04
C ARG A 39 -18.79 -7.50 -7.20
N GLU A 40 -19.67 -8.17 -7.92
CA GLU A 40 -19.31 -8.96 -9.09
C GLU A 40 -18.54 -8.12 -10.12
N GLY A 41 -17.47 -8.70 -10.68
CA GLY A 41 -16.61 -8.07 -11.68
C GLY A 41 -15.62 -7.04 -11.12
N HIS A 42 -15.65 -6.73 -9.81
CA HIS A 42 -14.60 -5.93 -9.18
C HIS A 42 -13.44 -6.84 -8.79
N THR A 43 -12.33 -6.69 -9.50
CA THR A 43 -11.25 -7.68 -9.53
C THR A 43 -9.94 -7.05 -9.06
N LEU A 44 -9.23 -7.72 -8.16
CA LEU A 44 -7.83 -7.38 -7.85
C LEU A 44 -6.96 -7.69 -9.07
N LEU A 45 -6.37 -6.67 -9.68
CA LEU A 45 -5.48 -6.84 -10.83
C LEU A 45 -4.09 -7.29 -10.40
N GLY A 46 -3.61 -6.79 -9.26
CA GLY A 46 -2.25 -6.97 -8.82
C GLY A 46 -1.74 -5.81 -7.99
N GLY A 47 -0.43 -5.76 -7.82
CA GLY A 47 0.25 -4.71 -7.08
C GLY A 47 1.75 -4.87 -7.08
N VAL A 48 2.42 -3.90 -6.45
CA VAL A 48 3.87 -3.89 -6.23
C VAL A 48 4.15 -3.83 -4.75
N VAL A 49 5.16 -4.59 -4.31
CA VAL A 49 5.59 -4.66 -2.92
C VAL A 49 7.08 -4.32 -2.83
N TYR A 50 7.41 -3.39 -1.94
CA TYR A 50 8.77 -3.18 -1.44
C TYR A 50 8.80 -3.49 0.06
N SER A 51 9.72 -4.34 0.52
CA SER A 51 9.83 -4.64 1.95
C SER A 51 11.24 -4.92 2.39
N GLY A 52 11.49 -4.78 3.68
CA GLY A 52 12.79 -5.07 4.27
C GLY A 52 12.86 -4.82 5.77
N LEU A 53 14.08 -4.87 6.27
CA LEU A 53 14.45 -4.55 7.64
C LEU A 53 15.10 -3.16 7.66
N PRO A 54 14.35 -2.07 7.90
CA PRO A 54 14.85 -0.69 7.76
C PRO A 54 16.08 -0.38 8.64
N LEU A 55 16.25 -1.10 9.75
CA LEU A 55 17.36 -0.87 10.69
C LEU A 55 18.67 -1.56 10.29
N THR A 56 18.62 -2.56 9.41
CA THR A 56 19.83 -3.19 8.82
C THR A 56 20.05 -2.74 7.38
N GLY A 57 19.03 -2.18 6.73
CA GLY A 57 19.02 -1.86 5.30
C GLY A 57 18.82 -3.09 4.41
N GLU A 58 18.48 -4.24 4.99
CA GLU A 58 18.21 -5.46 4.22
C GLU A 58 16.87 -5.32 3.46
N VAL A 59 16.90 -5.54 2.15
CA VAL A 59 15.71 -5.58 1.30
C VAL A 59 15.29 -7.03 1.11
N THR A 60 14.05 -7.36 1.50
CA THR A 60 13.47 -8.71 1.36
C THR A 60 12.62 -8.83 0.10
N ASN A 61 11.96 -7.74 -0.32
CA ASN A 61 11.28 -7.65 -1.61
C ASN A 61 11.70 -6.34 -2.29
N ASP A 62 12.43 -6.43 -3.40
CA ASP A 62 12.85 -5.27 -4.19
C ASP A 62 11.84 -5.02 -5.30
N TYR A 63 10.80 -4.23 -5.00
CA TYR A 63 9.71 -3.89 -5.91
C TYR A 63 9.12 -5.12 -6.63
N ALA A 64 8.81 -6.16 -5.85
CA ALA A 64 8.24 -7.40 -6.35
C ALA A 64 6.84 -7.14 -6.94
N HIS A 65 6.58 -7.71 -8.12
CA HIS A 65 5.36 -7.49 -8.89
C HIS A 65 4.46 -8.73 -8.87
N TYR A 66 3.20 -8.56 -8.48
CA TYR A 66 2.19 -9.61 -8.46
C TYR A 66 1.01 -9.18 -9.32
N TRP A 67 0.80 -9.80 -10.48
CA TRP A 67 -0.23 -9.36 -11.44
C TRP A 67 -0.99 -10.53 -12.04
N MET A 68 -2.29 -10.36 -12.28
CA MET A 68 -3.14 -11.43 -12.83
C MET A 68 -2.62 -12.01 -14.15
N TRP A 69 -2.02 -11.17 -15.01
CA TRP A 69 -1.44 -11.61 -16.29
C TRP A 69 -0.06 -12.29 -16.14
N ARG A 70 0.55 -12.25 -14.94
CA ARG A 70 1.75 -13.02 -14.59
C ARG A 70 1.41 -14.30 -13.81
N GLU A 71 0.52 -14.17 -12.83
CA GLU A 71 0.10 -15.23 -11.91
C GLU A 71 -1.01 -16.14 -12.50
N GLY A 72 -1.64 -15.72 -13.59
CA GLY A 72 -2.68 -16.46 -14.33
C GLY A 72 -4.11 -16.28 -13.81
N SER A 73 -4.32 -15.82 -12.57
CA SER A 73 -5.65 -15.55 -12.03
C SER A 73 -5.64 -14.56 -10.85
N GLU A 74 -6.80 -13.96 -10.56
CA GLU A 74 -6.99 -13.12 -9.35
C GLU A 74 -6.70 -13.93 -8.08
N LYS A 75 -7.16 -15.19 -8.02
CA LYS A 75 -6.90 -16.08 -6.90
C LYS A 75 -5.40 -16.23 -6.63
N ASN A 76 -4.61 -16.47 -7.66
CA ASN A 76 -3.16 -16.66 -7.50
C ASN A 76 -2.48 -15.38 -7.02
N VAL A 77 -2.87 -14.21 -7.55
CA VAL A 77 -2.40 -12.91 -7.03
C VAL A 77 -2.70 -12.75 -5.54
N VAL A 78 -3.93 -13.08 -5.12
CA VAL A 78 -4.34 -12.99 -3.71
C VAL A 78 -3.50 -13.94 -2.83
N LEU A 79 -3.25 -15.17 -3.27
CA LEU A 79 -2.41 -16.13 -2.55
C LEU A 79 -0.95 -15.66 -2.46
N SER A 80 -0.38 -15.17 -3.55
CA SER A 80 0.99 -14.66 -3.59
C SER A 80 1.15 -13.43 -2.69
N LEU A 81 0.19 -12.49 -2.72
CA LEU A 81 0.19 -11.36 -1.81
C LEU A 81 0.01 -11.80 -0.35
N TYR A 82 -0.92 -12.71 -0.04
CA TYR A 82 -1.06 -13.23 1.33
C TYR A 82 0.24 -13.83 1.85
N GLN A 83 0.95 -14.59 1.01
CA GLN A 83 2.21 -15.22 1.34
C GLN A 83 3.29 -14.20 1.73
N VAL A 84 3.34 -13.03 1.09
CA VAL A 84 4.25 -11.94 1.47
C VAL A 84 4.06 -11.52 2.94
N PHE A 85 2.81 -11.36 3.39
CA PHE A 85 2.52 -10.98 4.78
C PHE A 85 2.79 -12.14 5.74
N ALA A 86 2.46 -13.37 5.35
CA ALA A 86 2.74 -14.55 6.16
C ALA A 86 4.26 -14.72 6.39
N GLU A 87 5.07 -14.49 5.37
CA GLU A 87 6.53 -14.53 5.46
C GLU A 87 7.10 -13.40 6.33
N MET A 88 6.50 -12.20 6.25
CA MET A 88 6.84 -11.08 7.12
C MET A 88 6.63 -11.44 8.60
N TRP A 89 5.52 -12.09 8.94
CA TRP A 89 5.29 -12.60 10.30
C TRP A 89 6.23 -13.75 10.67
N ALA A 90 6.54 -14.65 9.73
CA ALA A 90 7.45 -15.76 9.97
C ALA A 90 8.86 -15.30 10.34
N ARG A 91 9.35 -14.20 9.75
CA ARG A 91 10.65 -13.59 10.08
C ARG A 91 10.71 -12.99 11.49
N VAL A 92 9.56 -12.58 12.04
CA VAL A 92 9.46 -12.00 13.39
C VAL A 92 8.78 -12.91 14.41
N LYS A 93 8.60 -14.20 14.10
CA LYS A 93 7.87 -15.15 14.95
C LYS A 93 8.41 -15.27 16.38
N ASP A 94 9.72 -15.08 16.56
CA ASP A 94 10.40 -15.19 17.85
C ASP A 94 10.46 -13.85 18.60
N LYS A 95 9.72 -12.82 18.15
CA LYS A 95 9.68 -11.53 18.81
C LYS A 95 8.97 -11.64 20.17
N LYS A 96 9.45 -10.87 21.13
CA LYS A 96 8.80 -10.63 22.42
C LYS A 96 7.65 -9.64 22.25
N MET A 97 6.64 -9.68 23.12
CA MET A 97 5.49 -8.77 23.05
C MET A 97 5.87 -7.28 23.10
N ILE A 98 6.99 -6.94 23.72
CA ILE A 98 7.47 -5.54 23.82
C ILE A 98 8.13 -5.05 22.52
N GLN A 99 8.42 -5.96 21.58
CA GLN A 99 9.05 -5.63 20.30
C GLN A 99 8.00 -5.30 19.24
N ALA A 100 8.39 -4.46 18.28
CA ALA A 100 7.53 -3.99 17.21
C ALA A 100 6.83 -5.16 16.47
N ASP A 101 5.55 -4.97 16.17
CA ASP A 101 4.85 -5.78 15.18
C ASP A 101 5.30 -5.36 13.77
N PRO A 102 5.11 -6.19 12.73
CA PRO A 102 5.31 -5.77 11.35
C PRO A 102 4.50 -4.52 11.01
N VAL A 103 5.15 -3.61 10.28
CA VAL A 103 4.56 -2.34 9.85
C VAL A 103 4.31 -2.38 8.35
N VAL A 104 3.11 -1.98 7.96
CA VAL A 104 2.69 -1.88 6.55
C VAL A 104 2.36 -0.42 6.25
N CYS A 105 2.74 0.03 5.06
CA CYS A 105 2.77 1.43 4.71
C CYS A 105 2.31 1.64 3.26
N GLY A 106 1.67 2.79 3.02
CA GLY A 106 1.26 3.25 1.70
C GLY A 106 0.30 4.42 1.83
N VAL A 107 -0.27 4.89 0.72
CA VAL A 107 -1.19 6.02 0.69
C VAL A 107 -2.62 5.52 0.50
N GLY A 108 -3.48 5.73 1.49
CA GLY A 108 -4.88 5.28 1.45
C GLY A 108 -5.07 3.79 1.74
N ILE A 109 -3.99 3.08 2.11
CA ILE A 109 -3.99 1.63 2.35
C ILE A 109 -4.93 1.18 3.47
N SER A 110 -5.23 2.08 4.43
CA SER A 110 -6.19 1.80 5.50
C SER A 110 -7.63 1.79 5.01
N THR A 111 -7.90 2.50 3.91
CA THR A 111 -9.24 2.62 3.31
C THR A 111 -9.46 1.59 2.22
N PHE A 112 -8.43 1.30 1.40
CA PHE A 112 -8.55 0.43 0.24
C PHE A 112 -7.72 -0.85 0.37
N ASP A 113 -6.39 -0.78 0.27
CA ASP A 113 -5.54 -1.94 0.00
C ASP A 113 -5.69 -3.04 1.05
N MET A 114 -5.56 -2.71 2.33
CA MET A 114 -5.64 -3.68 3.43
C MET A 114 -7.05 -4.30 3.55
N PRO A 115 -8.15 -3.51 3.65
CA PRO A 115 -9.49 -4.09 3.68
C PRO A 115 -9.84 -4.90 2.42
N PHE A 116 -9.42 -4.44 1.24
CA PHE A 116 -9.73 -5.08 -0.03
C PHE A 116 -8.99 -6.43 -0.15
N LEU A 117 -7.70 -6.47 0.14
CA LEU A 117 -6.91 -7.70 0.15
C LEU A 117 -7.47 -8.69 1.16
N MET A 118 -7.78 -8.25 2.39
CA MET A 118 -8.36 -9.12 3.41
C MET A 118 -9.70 -9.73 2.97
N ALA A 119 -10.59 -8.94 2.37
CA ALA A 119 -11.86 -9.42 1.82
C ALA A 119 -11.63 -10.47 0.72
N LYS A 120 -10.65 -10.24 -0.16
CA LYS A 120 -10.31 -11.18 -1.24
C LYS A 120 -9.68 -12.47 -0.70
N CYS A 121 -8.82 -12.40 0.32
CA CYS A 121 -8.29 -13.57 1.01
C CYS A 121 -9.41 -14.45 1.57
N LEU A 122 -10.43 -13.85 2.18
CA LEU A 122 -11.61 -14.56 2.69
C LEU A 122 -12.42 -15.21 1.55
N GLN A 123 -12.67 -14.48 0.46
CA GLN A 123 -13.43 -15.01 -0.69
C GLN A 123 -12.72 -16.20 -1.36
N TYR A 124 -11.39 -16.15 -1.46
CA TYR A 124 -10.59 -17.18 -2.11
C TYR A 124 -10.07 -18.27 -1.17
N ASN A 125 -10.42 -18.22 0.12
CA ASN A 125 -9.94 -19.12 1.17
C ASN A 125 -8.40 -19.22 1.16
N ALA A 126 -7.71 -18.08 1.22
CA ALA A 126 -6.25 -18.04 1.24
C ALA A 126 -5.66 -18.76 2.46
N ALA A 127 -6.35 -18.70 3.60
CA ALA A 127 -6.09 -19.43 4.85
C ALA A 127 -7.38 -19.46 5.69
N PRO A 128 -7.43 -20.13 6.85
CA PRO A 128 -8.54 -19.99 7.81
C PRO A 128 -8.78 -18.51 8.19
N PRO A 129 -10.03 -18.06 8.39
CA PRO A 129 -10.35 -16.65 8.68
C PRO A 129 -9.56 -16.05 9.85
N GLU A 130 -9.33 -16.82 10.91
CA GLU A 130 -8.53 -16.45 12.07
C GLU A 130 -7.06 -16.22 11.69
N GLU A 131 -6.48 -17.04 10.81
CA GLU A 131 -5.12 -16.87 10.31
C GLU A 131 -5.01 -15.67 9.38
N ILE A 132 -6.03 -15.42 8.55
CA ILE A 132 -6.10 -14.21 7.71
C ILE A 132 -6.12 -12.95 8.58
N TYR A 133 -6.93 -12.95 9.64
CA TYR A 133 -6.98 -11.83 10.57
C TYR A 133 -5.65 -11.64 11.30
N ASP A 134 -5.03 -12.73 11.76
CA ASP A 134 -3.74 -12.68 12.44
C ASP A 134 -2.62 -12.18 11.52
N THR A 135 -2.67 -12.54 10.23
CA THR A 135 -1.66 -12.17 9.23
C THR A 135 -1.82 -10.74 8.74
N LEU A 136 -3.04 -10.32 8.38
CA LEU A 136 -3.28 -8.99 7.79
C LEU A 136 -3.79 -7.98 8.82
N GLY A 137 -4.74 -8.38 9.67
CA GLY A 137 -5.43 -7.50 10.61
C GLY A 137 -4.58 -7.07 11.82
N LYS A 138 -3.54 -7.84 12.18
CA LYS A 138 -2.62 -7.48 13.27
C LYS A 138 -1.39 -6.67 12.83
N CYS A 139 -1.21 -6.42 11.53
CA CYS A 139 -0.17 -5.51 11.05
C CYS A 139 -0.41 -4.09 11.57
N ARG A 140 0.66 -3.36 11.87
CA ARG A 140 0.58 -1.93 12.19
C ARG A 140 0.53 -1.13 10.90
N ILE A 141 -0.54 -0.38 10.70
CA ILE A 141 -0.75 0.38 9.47
C ILE A 141 -0.23 1.81 9.66
N VAL A 142 0.72 2.21 8.81
CA VAL A 142 1.13 3.60 8.62
C VAL A 142 0.55 4.08 7.30
N ASP A 143 -0.64 4.67 7.36
CA ASP A 143 -1.24 5.30 6.19
C ASP A 143 -0.65 6.70 6.00
N LEU A 144 0.18 6.85 4.97
CA LEU A 144 0.86 8.11 4.64
C LEU A 144 -0.14 9.23 4.33
N SER A 145 -1.33 8.91 3.81
CA SER A 145 -2.38 9.91 3.57
C SER A 145 -2.84 10.59 4.86
N VAL A 146 -2.75 9.90 6.00
CA VAL A 146 -3.13 10.44 7.31
C VAL A 146 -1.92 11.00 8.02
N ALA A 147 -0.83 10.23 8.08
CA ALA A 147 0.41 10.66 8.75
C ALA A 147 1.02 11.92 8.11
N GLY A 148 0.80 12.10 6.81
CA GLY A 148 1.32 13.19 6.02
C GLY A 148 0.57 14.52 6.13
N ILE A 149 -0.58 14.58 6.82
CA ILE A 149 -1.39 15.82 6.95
C ILE A 149 -0.56 16.98 7.48
N GLY A 150 0.29 16.76 8.48
CA GLY A 150 1.13 17.78 9.09
C GLY A 150 2.28 18.30 8.21
N PHE A 151 2.54 17.66 7.06
CA PHE A 151 3.59 18.06 6.13
C PHE A 151 3.09 18.98 5.02
N LEU A 152 1.78 19.13 4.87
CA LEU A 152 1.19 20.03 3.89
C LEU A 152 1.06 21.45 4.44
N GLN A 153 1.33 22.44 3.59
CA GLN A 153 1.10 23.86 3.90
C GLN A 153 -0.38 24.27 3.73
N THR A 154 -1.22 23.38 3.19
CA THR A 154 -2.62 23.67 2.89
C THR A 154 -3.49 23.55 4.14
N HIS A 155 -4.29 24.59 4.38
CA HIS A 155 -5.20 24.66 5.53
C HIS A 155 -6.55 24.06 5.13
N ASN A 156 -6.65 22.74 5.15
CA ASN A 156 -7.97 22.11 5.14
C ASN A 156 -8.67 22.45 6.47
N PRO A 157 -9.97 22.82 6.46
CA PRO A 157 -10.70 23.18 7.69
C PRO A 157 -10.96 21.98 8.61
N ILE A 158 -10.61 20.76 8.15
CA ILE A 158 -10.77 19.50 8.87
C ILE A 158 -9.53 18.63 8.64
N LEU A 159 -9.32 17.63 9.50
CA LEU A 159 -8.36 16.56 9.27
C LEU A 159 -8.82 15.70 8.09
N HIS A 160 -8.39 16.08 6.89
CA HIS A 160 -8.68 15.35 5.67
C HIS A 160 -7.42 14.66 5.17
N PRO A 161 -7.46 13.35 4.88
CA PRO A 161 -6.32 12.64 4.32
C PRO A 161 -5.80 13.30 3.04
N CYS A 162 -4.49 13.34 2.89
CA CYS A 162 -3.85 13.87 1.70
C CYS A 162 -3.71 12.80 0.62
N SER A 163 -3.77 13.25 -0.63
CA SER A 163 -3.48 12.38 -1.78
C SER A 163 -1.97 12.14 -1.91
N HIS A 164 -1.63 11.05 -2.61
CA HIS A 164 -0.25 10.73 -2.99
C HIS A 164 0.45 11.94 -3.63
N ASN A 165 -0.20 12.60 -4.58
CA ASN A 165 0.36 13.76 -5.27
C ASN A 165 0.62 14.94 -4.33
N GLN A 166 -0.29 15.22 -3.39
CA GLN A 166 -0.06 16.30 -2.41
C GLN A 166 1.18 16.02 -1.56
N LEU A 167 1.40 14.77 -1.15
CA LEU A 167 2.60 14.38 -0.40
C LEU A 167 3.86 14.47 -1.24
N ALA A 168 3.80 13.92 -2.45
CA ALA A 168 4.92 13.93 -3.36
C ALA A 168 5.31 15.36 -3.74
N ASP A 169 4.35 16.26 -3.99
CA ASP A 169 4.63 17.67 -4.27
C ASP A 169 5.24 18.40 -3.06
N ALA A 170 4.84 18.04 -1.84
CA ALA A 170 5.35 18.66 -0.62
C ALA A 170 6.75 18.16 -0.21
N LEU A 171 7.05 16.89 -0.48
CA LEU A 171 8.24 16.21 0.06
C LEU A 171 9.29 15.86 -1.00
N LEU A 172 8.89 15.77 -2.28
CA LEU A 172 9.75 15.39 -3.40
C LEU A 172 9.80 16.52 -4.47
N PRO A 173 10.40 17.68 -4.17
CA PRO A 173 10.34 18.87 -5.03
C PRO A 173 11.04 18.70 -6.39
N ALA A 174 11.89 17.68 -6.56
CA ALA A 174 12.59 17.38 -7.80
C ALA A 174 11.90 16.31 -8.66
N ARG A 175 10.71 15.82 -8.27
CA ARG A 175 10.02 14.76 -9.00
C ARG A 175 9.51 15.26 -10.35
N GLU A 176 9.54 14.38 -11.34
CA GLU A 176 8.82 14.63 -12.60
C GLU A 176 7.31 14.57 -12.34
N GLN A 177 6.56 15.57 -12.79
CA GLN A 177 5.11 15.56 -12.68
C GLN A 177 4.54 14.46 -13.57
N LYS A 178 3.80 13.52 -12.97
CA LYS A 178 3.12 12.46 -13.72
C LYS A 178 2.07 13.08 -14.64
N PRO A 179 1.97 12.65 -15.91
CA PRO A 179 0.87 13.06 -16.77
C PRO A 179 -0.46 12.61 -16.13
N THR A 180 -1.30 13.58 -15.81
CA THR A 180 -2.68 13.34 -15.37
C THR A 180 -3.49 12.97 -16.61
N GLY A 181 -4.11 11.79 -16.66
CA GLY A 181 -5.00 11.53 -17.79
C GLY A 181 -5.60 10.13 -17.89
N LYS A 182 -4.78 9.08 -17.85
CA LYS A 182 -5.29 7.71 -18.03
C LYS A 182 -5.54 7.05 -16.68
N LYS A 183 -6.78 6.64 -16.43
CA LYS A 183 -7.10 5.77 -15.29
C LYS A 183 -6.56 4.38 -15.58
N VAL A 184 -6.19 3.64 -14.54
CA VAL A 184 -5.74 2.24 -14.64
C VAL A 184 -6.73 1.40 -15.43
N TRP A 185 -8.04 1.64 -15.24
CA TRP A 185 -9.08 0.93 -15.99
C TRP A 185 -9.01 1.16 -17.50
N ASP A 186 -8.66 2.36 -17.95
CA ASP A 186 -8.54 2.67 -19.37
C ASP A 186 -7.30 1.98 -19.97
N MET A 187 -6.21 1.88 -19.20
CA MET A 187 -5.01 1.14 -19.59
C MET A 187 -5.28 -0.36 -19.69
N ILE A 188 -6.05 -0.93 -18.75
CA ILE A 188 -6.45 -2.34 -18.78
C ILE A 188 -7.35 -2.63 -19.98
N ASP A 189 -8.33 -1.77 -20.27
CA ASP A 189 -9.19 -1.93 -21.45
C ASP A 189 -8.38 -1.85 -22.75
N ALA A 190 -7.34 -1.01 -22.79
CA ALA A 190 -6.38 -0.90 -23.90
C ALA A 190 -5.30 -1.99 -23.91
N LYS A 191 -5.30 -2.93 -22.94
CA LYS A 191 -4.29 -3.98 -22.75
C LYS A 191 -2.87 -3.43 -22.57
N GLU A 192 -2.72 -2.23 -22.04
CA GLU A 192 -1.46 -1.57 -21.73
C GLU A 192 -0.87 -2.09 -20.39
N TYR A 193 -0.76 -3.41 -20.21
CA TYR A 193 -0.38 -4.04 -18.93
C TYR A 193 0.95 -3.53 -18.37
N SER A 194 1.99 -3.46 -19.19
CA SER A 194 3.30 -2.94 -18.76
C SER A 194 3.25 -1.45 -18.34
N ALA A 195 2.28 -0.67 -18.83
CA ALA A 195 2.10 0.70 -18.37
C ALA A 195 1.51 0.75 -16.96
N VAL A 196 0.56 -0.15 -16.66
CA VAL A 196 -0.01 -0.31 -15.31
C VAL A 196 1.08 -0.72 -14.32
N GLU A 197 1.90 -1.72 -14.66
CA GLU A 197 2.97 -2.19 -13.78
C GLU A 197 3.98 -1.08 -13.45
N ARG A 198 4.47 -0.36 -14.47
CA ARG A 198 5.44 0.74 -14.29
C ARG A 198 4.86 1.89 -13.47
N ARG A 199 3.57 2.19 -13.67
CA ARG A 199 2.87 3.22 -12.91
C ARG A 199 2.83 2.86 -11.43
N CYS A 200 2.33 1.68 -11.10
CA CYS A 200 2.19 1.20 -9.72
C CYS A 200 3.57 1.09 -9.04
N GLU A 201 4.59 0.57 -9.72
CA GLU A 201 5.96 0.56 -9.20
C GLU A 201 6.50 1.96 -8.91
N SER A 202 6.27 2.90 -9.82
CA SER A 202 6.65 4.31 -9.62
C SER A 202 5.93 4.93 -8.42
N GLU A 203 4.66 4.58 -8.17
CA GLU A 203 3.91 5.00 -6.99
C GLU A 203 4.53 4.41 -5.71
N VAL A 204 4.84 3.11 -5.69
CA VAL A 204 5.52 2.48 -4.54
C VAL A 204 6.90 3.10 -4.28
N ARG A 205 7.70 3.36 -5.32
CA ARG A 205 9.00 4.05 -5.20
C ARG A 205 8.86 5.42 -4.56
N GLU A 206 7.92 6.23 -5.04
CA GLU A 206 7.64 7.55 -4.45
C GLU A 206 7.16 7.41 -2.99
N MET A 207 6.36 6.40 -2.65
CA MET A 207 5.91 6.18 -1.27
C MET A 207 7.05 5.81 -0.32
N VAL A 208 8.01 4.99 -0.77
CA VAL A 208 9.25 4.70 -0.02
C VAL A 208 10.01 6.00 0.24
N GLU A 209 10.23 6.82 -0.80
CA GLU A 209 10.96 8.08 -0.66
C GLU A 209 10.22 9.07 0.26
N ILE A 210 8.89 9.17 0.15
CA ILE A 210 8.05 9.99 1.03
C ILE A 210 8.20 9.56 2.48
N ALA A 211 8.12 8.25 2.77
CA ALA A 211 8.26 7.71 4.12
C ALA A 211 9.63 8.06 4.72
N ASP A 212 10.70 7.93 3.93
CA ASP A 212 12.06 8.31 4.35
C ASP A 212 12.18 9.82 4.64
N LYS A 213 11.63 10.68 3.79
CA LYS A 213 11.63 12.14 4.02
C LYS A 213 10.84 12.54 5.26
N MET A 214 9.70 11.90 5.51
CA MET A 214 8.91 12.11 6.72
C MET A 214 9.69 11.70 7.96
N LEU A 215 10.37 10.55 7.94
CA LEU A 215 11.20 10.07 9.05
C LEU A 215 12.34 11.06 9.38
N ILE A 216 13.07 11.52 8.37
CA ILE A 216 14.17 12.50 8.54
C ILE A 216 13.64 13.81 9.16
N SER A 217 12.49 14.28 8.68
CA SER A 217 11.88 15.52 9.17
C SER A 217 11.42 15.42 10.62
N CYS A 218 11.05 14.23 11.09
CA CYS A 218 10.72 13.97 12.49
C CYS A 218 11.96 13.91 13.40
N GLN A 219 13.13 13.55 12.87
CA GLN A 219 14.40 13.53 13.63
C GLN A 219 14.98 14.93 13.84
N TYR A 220 14.67 15.86 12.94
CA TYR A 220 15.05 17.26 13.02
C TYR A 220 13.80 18.13 13.03
N PRO A 221 13.11 18.27 14.17
CA PRO A 221 11.99 19.18 14.25
C PRO A 221 12.47 20.54 13.75
N ARG A 222 11.81 21.07 12.72
CA ARG A 222 12.07 22.45 12.28
C ARG A 222 11.96 23.30 13.54
N ASN A 223 13.06 23.97 13.91
CA ASN A 223 13.04 24.96 14.97
C ASN A 223 11.91 25.93 14.60
N THR A 224 10.79 25.81 15.30
CA THR A 224 9.67 26.73 15.20
C THR A 224 10.17 28.06 15.72
N VAL A 225 10.39 29.00 14.81
CA VAL A 225 10.51 30.44 15.12
C VAL A 225 9.10 30.97 15.40
#